data_AF-A0A2N0FT66-F1
#
_entry.id   AF-A0A2N0FT66-F1
#
_cell.length_a   1.000
_cell.length_b   1.000
_cell.length_c   1.000
_cell.angle_alpha   90.00
_cell.angle_beta   90.00
_cell.angle_gamma   90.00
#
_symmetry.space_group_name_H-M   'P 1'
#
loop_
_entity.id
_entity.type
_entity.pdbx_description
1 polymer ?
#
loop_
_entity_poly.entity_id
_entity_poly.type
_entity_poly.pdbx_seq_one_letter_code
_entity_poly.pdbx_strand_id
1 'polypeptide(L)'
;MIQISTVDRRHGEDPVLRIPEFINRLNLINSGAILYTNNNRTLQYRMVDIAKITNFDRNMMRFIDDDAMVPLRFVSRTREFVDSHFLGTVDIDDLLGGSNYSFQLNLLHILVERFRTPNYANRRTIFDRPHQLAIVAERNHLRQLLHDQSVRYTGERERRSNGYVFTYRSDRGYRIEHLFHTTNGRVTSDVFILQNNIRTSLNEFLRDNQLAN
;
A
#
# COMPACT_ATOMS: atom_id res chain seq x y z
N MET A 1 -15.53 -6.44 0.10
CA MET A 1 -15.61 -6.14 -1.34
C MET A 1 -15.04 -4.75 -1.60
N ILE A 2 -14.12 -4.66 -2.56
CA ILE A 2 -13.49 -3.38 -2.94
C ILE A 2 -14.20 -2.80 -4.17
N GLN A 3 -14.80 -1.62 -4.02
CA GLN A 3 -15.42 -0.89 -5.11
C GLN A 3 -14.45 0.15 -5.68
N ILE A 4 -14.12 0.04 -6.96
CA ILE A 4 -13.29 0.99 -7.70
C ILE A 4 -14.18 2.09 -8.29
N SER A 5 -13.90 3.33 -7.95
CA SER A 5 -14.58 4.49 -8.52
C SER A 5 -13.61 5.64 -8.71
N THR A 6 -14.01 6.64 -9.47
CA THR A 6 -13.23 7.87 -9.66
C THR A 6 -14.02 9.06 -9.14
N VAL A 7 -13.30 10.08 -8.67
CA VAL A 7 -13.89 11.39 -8.38
C VAL A 7 -13.35 12.35 -9.42
N ASP A 8 -14.27 12.84 -10.24
CA ASP A 8 -13.94 13.76 -11.31
C ASP A 8 -13.41 15.08 -10.71
N ARG A 9 -12.22 15.49 -11.13
CA ARG A 9 -11.62 16.79 -10.76
C ARG A 9 -11.13 17.47 -12.03
N ARG A 10 -11.46 18.76 -12.12
CA ARG A 10 -11.28 19.61 -13.31
C ARG A 10 -9.82 19.83 -13.76
N HIS A 11 -8.83 19.27 -13.05
CA HIS A 11 -7.40 19.48 -13.31
C HIS A 11 -6.61 18.19 -13.06
N GLY A 12 -6.05 17.59 -14.11
CA GLY A 12 -5.26 16.34 -14.03
C GLY A 12 -5.48 15.42 -15.23
N GLU A 13 -4.76 14.30 -15.27
CA GLU A 13 -5.16 13.17 -16.13
C GLU A 13 -6.42 12.54 -15.53
N ASP A 14 -7.34 12.07 -16.36
CA ASP A 14 -8.56 11.41 -15.87
C ASP A 14 -8.16 10.12 -15.11
N PRO A 15 -8.47 10.02 -13.80
CA PRO A 15 -8.14 8.82 -13.01
C PRO A 15 -8.70 7.53 -13.61
N VAL A 16 -9.76 7.59 -14.43
CA VAL A 16 -10.33 6.43 -15.13
C VAL A 16 -9.28 5.79 -16.04
N LEU A 17 -8.45 6.59 -16.71
CA LEU A 17 -7.42 6.10 -17.63
C LEU A 17 -6.28 5.36 -16.90
N ARG A 18 -6.13 5.60 -15.60
CA ARG A 18 -5.10 4.98 -14.76
C ARG A 18 -5.57 3.67 -14.09
N ILE A 19 -6.87 3.35 -14.13
CA ILE A 19 -7.40 2.09 -13.58
C ILE A 19 -6.76 0.85 -14.22
N PRO A 20 -6.60 0.75 -15.56
CA PRO A 20 -5.90 -0.39 -16.17
C PRO A 20 -4.46 -0.54 -15.67
N GLU A 21 -3.75 0.57 -15.46
CA GLU A 21 -2.39 0.53 -14.89
C GLU A 21 -2.37 0.00 -13.46
N PHE A 22 -3.34 0.39 -12.63
CA PHE A 22 -3.50 -0.15 -11.28
C PHE A 22 -3.74 -1.66 -11.28
N ILE A 23 -4.63 -2.15 -12.15
CA ILE A 23 -4.87 -3.59 -12.30
C ILE A 23 -3.63 -4.32 -12.82
N ASN A 24 -2.94 -3.75 -13.81
CA ASN A 24 -1.68 -4.30 -14.30
C ASN A 24 -0.61 -4.35 -13.20
N ARG A 25 -0.50 -3.29 -12.39
CA ARG A 25 0.44 -3.24 -11.26
C ARG A 25 0.15 -4.32 -10.24
N LEU A 26 -1.12 -4.53 -9.87
CA LEU A 26 -1.53 -5.64 -9.00
C LEU A 26 -1.11 -6.99 -9.57
N ASN A 27 -1.35 -7.21 -10.86
CA ASN A 27 -1.00 -8.46 -11.54
C ASN A 27 0.50 -8.70 -11.69
N LEU A 28 1.32 -7.64 -11.65
CA LEU A 28 2.78 -7.76 -11.70
C LEU A 28 3.40 -8.10 -10.35
N ILE A 29 2.69 -7.93 -9.23
CA ILE A 29 3.24 -8.23 -7.89
C ILE A 29 3.49 -9.73 -7.73
N ASN A 30 2.51 -10.56 -8.12
CA ASN A 30 2.62 -12.01 -8.00
C ASN A 30 1.81 -12.72 -9.10
N SER A 31 2.23 -12.53 -10.35
CA SER A 31 1.56 -13.07 -11.54
C SER A 31 1.45 -14.59 -11.55
N GLY A 32 2.31 -15.28 -10.81
CA GLY A 32 2.31 -16.73 -10.69
C GLY A 32 1.25 -17.29 -9.73
N ALA A 33 0.72 -16.47 -8.80
CA ALA A 33 -0.19 -16.94 -7.75
C ALA A 33 -1.63 -16.47 -7.93
N ILE A 34 -1.83 -15.24 -8.39
CA ILE A 34 -3.15 -14.60 -8.40
C ILE A 34 -3.27 -13.60 -9.56
N LEU A 35 -4.47 -13.52 -10.13
CA LEU A 35 -4.82 -12.54 -11.15
C LEU A 35 -6.02 -11.72 -10.68
N TYR A 36 -5.89 -10.41 -10.80
CA TYR A 36 -6.87 -9.40 -10.45
C TYR A 36 -7.54 -8.84 -11.70
N THR A 37 -8.84 -8.57 -11.59
CA THR A 37 -9.64 -7.94 -12.64
C THR A 37 -10.53 -6.86 -12.02
N ASN A 38 -10.92 -5.87 -12.82
CA ASN A 38 -11.97 -4.92 -12.47
C ASN A 38 -13.22 -5.28 -13.28
N ASN A 39 -14.26 -5.76 -12.61
CA ASN A 39 -15.53 -6.12 -13.23
C ASN A 39 -16.65 -5.28 -12.62
N ASN A 40 -17.37 -4.52 -13.45
CA ASN A 40 -18.45 -3.64 -12.99
C ASN A 40 -18.06 -2.78 -11.78
N ARG A 41 -16.87 -2.14 -11.83
CA ARG A 41 -16.35 -1.28 -10.76
C ARG A 41 -16.03 -2.01 -9.45
N THR A 42 -15.85 -3.32 -9.51
CA THR A 42 -15.48 -4.14 -8.35
C THR A 42 -14.18 -4.86 -8.64
N LEU A 43 -13.23 -4.79 -7.70
CA LEU A 43 -12.01 -5.58 -7.80
C LEU A 43 -12.35 -7.04 -7.51
N GLN A 44 -12.00 -7.92 -8.43
CA GLN A 44 -12.14 -9.36 -8.32
C GLN A 44 -10.76 -10.02 -8.44
N TYR A 45 -10.67 -11.28 -8.03
CA TYR A 45 -9.47 -12.08 -8.22
C TYR A 45 -9.80 -13.51 -8.68
N ARG A 46 -8.80 -14.15 -9.27
CA ARG A 46 -8.76 -15.59 -9.53
C ARG A 46 -7.42 -16.12 -9.04
N MET A 47 -7.46 -17.15 -8.20
CA MET A 47 -6.25 -17.88 -7.82
C MET A 47 -5.70 -18.67 -9.02
N VAL A 48 -4.39 -18.62 -9.20
CA VAL A 48 -3.63 -19.38 -10.19
C VAL A 48 -2.90 -20.53 -9.50
N ASP A 49 -2.16 -20.23 -8.44
CA ASP A 49 -1.39 -21.20 -7.67
C ASP A 49 -1.42 -20.85 -6.18
N ILE A 50 -2.15 -21.65 -5.40
CA ILE A 50 -2.31 -21.44 -3.95
C ILE A 50 -0.99 -21.56 -3.19
N ALA A 51 -0.03 -22.36 -3.69
CA ALA A 51 1.24 -22.57 -3.02
C ALA A 51 2.13 -21.31 -3.04
N LYS A 52 1.87 -20.41 -4.00
CA LYS A 52 2.63 -19.15 -4.19
C LYS A 52 1.97 -17.93 -3.55
N ILE A 53 0.87 -18.12 -2.83
CA ILE A 53 0.11 -17.03 -2.22
C ILE A 53 0.90 -16.41 -1.05
N THR A 54 1.27 -15.13 -1.21
CA THR A 54 2.01 -14.36 -0.21
C THR A 54 1.08 -13.77 0.86
N ASN A 55 1.65 -13.11 1.88
CA ASN A 55 0.85 -12.38 2.86
C ASN A 55 -0.01 -11.28 2.22
N PHE A 56 0.56 -10.56 1.24
CA PHE A 56 -0.13 -9.48 0.56
C PHE A 56 -1.37 -10.02 -0.15
N ASP A 57 -1.20 -11.10 -0.91
CA ASP A 57 -2.29 -11.76 -1.64
C ASP A 57 -3.39 -12.23 -0.69
N ARG A 58 -3.05 -12.84 0.46
CA ARG A 58 -4.06 -13.26 1.46
C ARG A 58 -4.87 -12.09 2.00
N ASN A 59 -4.24 -10.93 2.23
CA ASN A 59 -4.97 -9.75 2.68
C ASN A 59 -5.86 -9.21 1.56
N MET A 60 -5.36 -9.14 0.33
CA MET A 60 -6.16 -8.71 -0.83
C MET A 60 -7.38 -9.61 -1.04
N MET A 61 -7.20 -10.93 -1.01
CA MET A 61 -8.31 -11.89 -1.08
C MET A 61 -9.34 -11.64 0.01
N ARG A 62 -8.89 -11.51 1.27
CA ARG A 62 -9.79 -11.20 2.40
C ARG A 62 -10.58 -9.91 2.21
N PHE A 63 -9.97 -8.84 1.70
CA PHE A 63 -10.69 -7.59 1.45
C PHE A 63 -11.71 -7.71 0.31
N ILE A 64 -11.37 -8.48 -0.74
CA ILE A 64 -12.28 -8.72 -1.86
C ILE A 64 -13.48 -9.55 -1.39
N ASP A 65 -13.23 -10.60 -0.60
CA ASP A 65 -14.23 -11.56 -0.10
C ASP A 65 -15.07 -11.05 1.09
N ASP A 66 -14.68 -9.94 1.72
CA ASP A 66 -15.42 -9.34 2.83
C ASP A 66 -16.81 -8.84 2.35
N ASP A 67 -17.86 -8.95 3.17
CA ASP A 67 -19.20 -8.48 2.78
C ASP A 67 -19.33 -6.94 2.80
N ALA A 68 -18.45 -6.24 3.52
CA ALA A 68 -18.45 -4.79 3.56
C ALA A 68 -18.00 -4.21 2.21
N MET A 69 -18.76 -3.25 1.70
CA MET A 69 -18.38 -2.48 0.52
C MET A 69 -17.47 -1.32 0.93
N VAL A 70 -16.21 -1.37 0.50
CA VAL A 70 -15.22 -0.31 0.74
C VAL A 70 -14.85 0.36 -0.59
N PRO A 71 -15.07 1.67 -0.73
CA PRO A 71 -14.71 2.38 -1.94
C PRO A 71 -13.22 2.74 -1.97
N LEU A 72 -12.52 2.37 -3.04
CA LEU A 72 -11.29 2.99 -3.52
C LEU A 72 -11.68 4.07 -4.53
N ARG A 73 -11.75 5.32 -4.07
CA ARG A 73 -12.13 6.47 -4.89
C ARG A 73 -10.90 7.15 -5.43
N PHE A 74 -10.54 6.85 -6.67
CA PHE A 74 -9.35 7.40 -7.29
C PHE A 74 -9.53 8.86 -7.70
N VAL A 75 -8.52 9.64 -7.36
CA VAL A 75 -8.27 11.02 -7.78
C VAL A 75 -6.86 11.10 -8.36
N SER A 76 -6.51 12.20 -9.01
CA SER A 76 -5.19 12.44 -9.59
C SER A 76 -4.68 13.81 -9.15
N ARG A 77 -3.36 13.92 -8.93
CA ARG A 77 -2.62 15.17 -8.66
C ARG A 77 -3.19 15.99 -7.49
N THR A 78 -3.38 15.34 -6.37
CA THR A 78 -3.78 15.96 -5.10
C THR A 78 -2.56 16.41 -4.30
N ARG A 79 -2.81 17.06 -3.16
CA ARG A 79 -1.74 17.52 -2.23
C ARG A 79 -1.50 16.53 -1.10
N GLU A 80 -2.28 15.46 -1.02
CA GLU A 80 -2.25 14.48 0.06
C GLU A 80 -1.18 13.43 -0.23
N PHE A 81 -0.65 12.77 0.80
CA PHE A 81 0.33 11.70 0.61
C PHE A 81 -0.40 10.39 0.27
N VAL A 82 -0.53 10.10 -1.03
CA VAL A 82 -1.15 8.88 -1.60
C VAL A 82 -2.66 8.75 -1.34
N ASP A 83 -3.17 9.07 -0.14
CA ASP A 83 -4.59 9.02 0.14
C ASP A 83 -5.02 10.04 1.20
N SER A 84 -6.33 10.20 1.33
CA SER A 84 -6.94 10.99 2.39
C SER A 84 -8.06 10.18 3.01
N HIS A 85 -7.86 9.76 4.26
CA HIS A 85 -8.85 9.04 5.05
C HIS A 85 -10.17 9.81 5.15
N PHE A 86 -10.10 11.09 5.51
CA PHE A 86 -11.29 11.93 5.73
C PHE A 86 -12.05 12.22 4.42
N LEU A 87 -11.33 12.46 3.32
CA LEU A 87 -11.96 12.67 2.02
C LEU A 87 -12.39 11.34 1.38
N GLY A 88 -11.87 10.21 1.84
CA GLY A 88 -12.13 8.88 1.29
C GLY A 88 -11.53 8.67 -0.11
N THR A 89 -10.57 9.49 -0.50
CA THR A 89 -9.95 9.49 -1.83
C THR A 89 -8.56 8.87 -1.81
N VAL A 90 -8.12 8.30 -2.93
CA VAL A 90 -6.77 7.78 -3.15
C VAL A 90 -6.21 8.47 -4.38
N ASP A 91 -5.06 9.13 -4.23
CA ASP A 91 -4.31 9.63 -5.36
C ASP A 91 -3.65 8.46 -6.11
N ILE A 92 -4.19 8.16 -7.28
CA ILE A 92 -3.73 7.01 -8.08
C ILE A 92 -2.33 7.26 -8.65
N ASP A 93 -1.95 8.52 -8.92
CA ASP A 93 -0.64 8.85 -9.46
C ASP A 93 0.45 8.55 -8.43
N ASP A 94 0.20 8.95 -7.19
CA ASP A 94 1.12 8.76 -6.08
C ASP A 94 1.19 7.30 -5.64
N LEU A 95 0.05 6.59 -5.64
CA LEU A 95 0.02 5.15 -5.37
C LEU A 95 0.85 4.37 -6.40
N LEU A 96 0.68 4.68 -7.69
CA LEU A 96 1.40 4.03 -8.79
C LEU A 96 2.87 4.49 -8.91
N GLY A 97 3.19 5.68 -8.41
CA GLY A 97 4.54 6.25 -8.43
C GLY A 97 5.52 5.60 -7.43
N GLY A 98 5.05 4.72 -6.55
CA GLY A 98 5.88 4.01 -5.59
C GLY A 98 6.53 2.73 -6.14
N SER A 99 7.59 2.24 -5.48
CA SER A 99 8.14 0.90 -5.73
C SER A 99 7.12 -0.21 -5.47
N ASN A 100 7.35 -1.44 -5.94
CA ASN A 100 6.40 -2.55 -5.74
C ASN A 100 6.06 -2.79 -4.27
N TYR A 101 7.06 -2.68 -3.38
CA TYR A 101 6.84 -2.86 -1.94
C TYR A 101 6.16 -1.66 -1.32
N SER A 102 6.49 -0.44 -1.76
CA SER A 102 5.76 0.74 -1.32
C SER A 102 4.29 0.69 -1.72
N PHE A 103 3.99 0.29 -2.96
CA PHE A 103 2.64 0.07 -3.47
C PHE A 103 1.88 -0.94 -2.60
N GLN A 104 2.50 -2.08 -2.26
CA GLN A 104 1.90 -3.10 -1.40
C GLN A 104 1.60 -2.56 0.00
N LEU A 105 2.55 -1.87 0.64
CA LEU A 105 2.37 -1.28 1.96
C LEU A 105 1.26 -0.22 1.96
N ASN A 106 1.29 0.71 1.00
CA ASN A 106 0.27 1.75 0.86
C ASN A 106 -1.12 1.16 0.65
N LEU A 107 -1.27 0.22 -0.29
CA LEU A 107 -2.57 -0.37 -0.58
C LEU A 107 -3.09 -1.17 0.62
N LEU A 108 -2.21 -1.91 1.31
CA LEU A 108 -2.57 -2.62 2.53
C LEU A 108 -3.01 -1.65 3.62
N HIS A 109 -2.27 -0.56 3.82
CA HIS A 109 -2.58 0.47 4.80
C HIS A 109 -3.98 1.04 4.57
N ILE A 110 -4.19 1.58 3.38
CA ILE A 110 -5.46 2.19 2.95
C ILE A 110 -6.61 1.21 3.16
N LEU A 111 -6.48 -0.03 2.68
CA LEU A 111 -7.58 -0.99 2.76
C LEU A 111 -7.86 -1.39 4.22
N VAL A 112 -6.84 -1.64 5.04
CA VAL A 112 -7.06 -1.95 6.46
C VAL A 112 -7.78 -0.81 7.15
N GLU A 113 -7.36 0.43 6.98
CA GLU A 113 -8.04 1.55 7.59
C GLU A 113 -9.51 1.62 7.20
N ARG A 114 -9.81 1.49 5.90
CA ARG A 114 -11.17 1.60 5.39
C ARG A 114 -12.06 0.45 5.83
N PHE A 115 -11.57 -0.79 5.78
CA PHE A 115 -12.32 -1.97 6.24
C PHE A 115 -12.49 -2.00 7.75
N ARG A 116 -11.59 -1.38 8.52
CA ARG A 116 -11.69 -1.29 9.99
C ARG A 116 -12.44 -0.07 10.49
N THR A 117 -12.84 0.83 9.59
CA THR A 117 -13.69 1.98 9.91
C THR A 117 -15.16 1.61 9.67
N PRO A 118 -16.00 1.52 10.72
CA PRO A 118 -17.40 1.15 10.55
C PRO A 118 -18.14 2.12 9.63
N ASN A 119 -18.83 1.58 8.63
CA ASN A 119 -19.58 2.37 7.67
C ASN A 119 -18.73 3.46 6.99
N TYR A 120 -17.48 3.14 6.62
CA TYR A 120 -16.52 4.09 6.03
C TYR A 120 -17.08 4.90 4.85
N ALA A 121 -17.95 4.30 4.04
CA ALA A 121 -18.62 4.99 2.95
C ALA A 121 -19.32 6.29 3.41
N ASN A 122 -19.88 6.28 4.64
CA ASN A 122 -20.67 7.35 5.23
C ASN A 122 -20.02 8.01 6.48
N ARG A 123 -19.10 7.34 7.18
CA ARG A 123 -18.46 7.83 8.42
C ARG A 123 -16.94 7.64 8.36
N ARG A 124 -16.20 8.75 8.23
CA ARG A 124 -14.73 8.76 8.07
C ARG A 124 -14.01 9.51 9.18
N THR A 125 -14.65 9.63 10.34
CA THR A 125 -14.16 10.43 11.47
C THR A 125 -13.38 9.62 12.50
N ILE A 126 -13.33 8.29 12.37
CA ILE A 126 -12.61 7.39 13.29
C ILE A 126 -11.31 6.97 12.60
N PHE A 127 -10.18 7.56 13.02
CA PHE A 127 -8.89 7.34 12.36
C PHE A 127 -7.92 6.50 13.21
N ASP A 128 -7.69 6.88 14.46
CA ASP A 128 -6.56 6.38 15.26
C ASP A 128 -6.49 4.85 15.37
N ARG A 129 -7.61 4.19 15.69
CA ARG A 129 -7.64 2.73 15.84
C ARG A 129 -7.47 2.02 14.50
N PRO A 130 -8.23 2.35 13.43
CA PRO A 130 -7.96 1.81 12.09
C PRO A 130 -6.52 2.02 11.61
N HIS A 131 -5.95 3.20 11.84
CA HIS A 131 -4.57 3.53 11.46
C HIS A 131 -3.54 2.64 12.20
N GLN A 132 -3.71 2.44 13.50
CA GLN A 132 -2.87 1.50 14.26
C GLN A 132 -2.97 0.06 13.73
N LEU A 133 -4.16 -0.38 13.31
CA LEU A 133 -4.34 -1.71 12.71
C LEU A 133 -3.67 -1.81 11.33
N ALA A 134 -3.66 -0.73 10.55
CA ALA A 134 -2.97 -0.63 9.28
C ALA A 134 -1.44 -0.79 9.46
N ILE A 135 -0.86 -0.07 10.44
CA ILE A 135 0.55 -0.22 10.82
C ILE A 135 0.88 -1.67 11.25
N VAL A 136 -0.03 -2.32 11.99
CA VAL A 136 0.14 -3.74 12.37
C VAL A 136 0.14 -4.65 11.14
N ALA A 137 -0.72 -4.40 10.17
CA ALA A 137 -0.79 -5.19 8.95
C ALA A 137 0.48 -5.01 8.09
N GLU A 138 0.95 -3.78 7.89
CA GLU A 138 2.23 -3.48 7.23
C GLU A 138 3.39 -4.18 7.92
N ARG A 139 3.51 -4.05 9.24
CA ARG A 139 4.54 -4.73 10.02
C ARG A 139 4.49 -6.24 9.80
N ASN A 140 3.31 -6.85 9.84
CA ASN A 140 3.17 -8.30 9.63
C ASN A 140 3.55 -8.70 8.21
N HIS A 141 3.26 -7.86 7.21
CA HIS A 141 3.74 -8.06 5.84
C HIS A 141 5.27 -8.00 5.76
N LEU A 142 5.89 -6.97 6.36
CA LEU A 142 7.35 -6.86 6.43
C LEU A 142 8.01 -8.04 7.16
N ARG A 143 7.44 -8.49 8.29
CA ARG A 143 7.94 -9.66 9.05
C ARG A 143 7.97 -10.93 8.20
N GLN A 144 6.90 -11.17 7.45
CA GLN A 144 6.80 -12.33 6.58
C GLN A 144 7.76 -12.20 5.39
N LEU A 145 7.82 -11.03 4.75
CA LEU A 145 8.69 -10.76 3.62
C LEU A 145 10.18 -10.88 3.96
N LEU A 146 10.59 -10.39 5.13
CA LEU A 146 11.98 -10.40 5.60
C LEU A 146 12.34 -11.66 6.39
N HIS A 147 11.38 -12.57 6.59
CA HIS A 147 11.53 -13.76 7.43
C HIS A 147 12.04 -13.39 8.83
N ASP A 148 11.55 -12.28 9.38
CA ASP A 148 12.03 -11.66 10.62
C ASP A 148 10.88 -11.22 11.50
N GLN A 149 10.57 -12.01 12.53
CA GLN A 149 9.47 -11.72 13.45
C GLN A 149 9.77 -10.59 14.44
N SER A 150 11.03 -10.15 14.57
CA SER A 150 11.41 -9.09 15.50
C SER A 150 11.06 -7.69 15.01
N VAL A 151 10.77 -7.52 13.71
CA VAL A 151 10.45 -6.22 13.11
C VAL A 151 9.31 -5.55 13.89
N ARG A 152 9.53 -4.33 14.38
CA ARG A 152 8.57 -3.54 15.16
C ARG A 152 8.48 -2.12 14.63
N TYR A 153 7.27 -1.56 14.63
CA TYR A 153 7.06 -0.16 14.32
C TYR A 153 7.67 0.71 15.43
N THR A 154 8.29 1.82 15.04
CA THR A 154 8.96 2.74 15.97
C THR A 154 8.53 4.19 15.81
N GLY A 155 7.67 4.49 14.85
CA GLY A 155 7.11 5.81 14.65
C GLY A 155 7.10 6.24 13.19
N GLU A 156 6.47 7.37 12.99
CA GLU A 156 6.39 8.08 11.74
C GLU A 156 6.68 9.57 11.97
N ARG A 157 7.13 10.25 10.91
CA ARG A 157 7.43 11.69 10.99
C ARG A 157 7.42 12.34 9.62
N GLU A 158 7.07 13.61 9.62
CA GLU A 158 7.40 14.51 8.53
C GLU A 158 8.93 14.78 8.48
N ARG A 159 9.48 14.87 7.27
CA ARG A 159 10.84 15.34 7.01
C ARG A 159 10.78 16.79 6.57
N ARG A 160 11.80 17.57 6.95
CA ARG A 160 11.95 19.02 6.68
C ARG A 160 11.84 19.44 5.20
N SER A 161 11.81 18.50 4.26
CA SER A 161 11.87 18.72 2.80
C SER A 161 10.70 18.06 2.06
N ASN A 162 9.47 18.17 2.57
CA ASN A 162 8.25 17.61 1.98
C ASN A 162 8.34 16.09 1.76
N GLY A 163 8.49 15.36 2.84
CA GLY A 163 8.45 13.91 2.82
C GLY A 163 7.89 13.35 4.11
N TYR A 164 7.38 12.15 4.06
CA TYR A 164 6.88 11.41 5.22
C TYR A 164 7.65 10.10 5.35
N VAL A 165 7.87 9.61 6.55
CA VAL A 165 8.55 8.32 6.72
C VAL A 165 7.94 7.50 7.83
N PHE A 166 7.57 6.25 7.51
CA PHE A 166 7.27 5.22 8.50
C PHE A 166 8.54 4.45 8.82
N THR A 167 8.81 4.25 10.11
CA THR A 167 10.06 3.65 10.57
C THR A 167 9.81 2.38 11.38
N TYR A 168 10.45 1.30 10.97
CA TYR A 168 10.44 0.02 11.69
C TYR A 168 11.88 -0.39 12.08
N ARG A 169 12.04 -1.13 13.16
CA ARG A 169 13.35 -1.68 13.59
C ARG A 169 13.28 -3.19 13.76
N SER A 170 14.38 -3.87 13.46
CA SER A 170 14.58 -5.29 13.73
C SER A 170 15.61 -5.48 14.85
N ASP A 171 15.45 -6.55 15.63
CA ASP A 171 16.45 -6.97 16.64
C ASP A 171 17.70 -7.59 15.97
N ARG A 172 17.63 -7.89 14.66
CA ARG A 172 18.78 -8.28 13.82
C ARG A 172 19.68 -7.09 13.43
N GLY A 173 19.42 -5.89 13.95
CA GLY A 173 20.32 -4.74 13.84
C GLY A 173 20.12 -3.85 12.60
N TYR A 174 19.01 -4.00 11.87
CA TYR A 174 18.66 -3.11 10.76
C TYR A 174 17.37 -2.32 11.00
N ARG A 175 17.21 -1.21 10.28
CA ARG A 175 16.02 -0.35 10.28
C ARG A 175 15.36 -0.38 8.91
N ILE A 176 14.04 -0.33 8.88
CA ILE A 176 13.25 -0.22 7.66
C ILE A 176 12.65 1.17 7.61
N GLU A 177 12.81 1.87 6.50
CA GLU A 177 12.20 3.18 6.25
C GLU A 177 11.33 3.11 5.00
N HIS A 178 10.01 3.24 5.17
CA HIS A 178 9.08 3.46 4.07
C HIS A 178 8.95 4.98 3.89
N LEU A 179 9.61 5.48 2.85
CA LEU A 179 9.83 6.89 2.62
C LEU A 179 8.93 7.38 1.49
N PHE A 180 8.22 8.47 1.76
CA PHE A 180 7.46 9.25 0.80
C PHE A 180 8.24 10.54 0.50
N HIS A 181 8.33 10.89 -0.77
CA HIS A 181 9.05 12.07 -1.23
C HIS A 181 8.20 12.84 -2.22
N THR A 182 8.04 14.14 -1.99
CA THR A 182 7.34 15.02 -2.92
C THR A 182 8.34 15.78 -3.78
N THR A 183 8.30 15.56 -5.10
CA THR A 183 9.08 16.32 -6.09
C THR A 183 8.13 16.95 -7.10
N ASN A 184 8.20 18.28 -7.26
CA ASN A 184 7.35 19.02 -8.20
C ASN A 184 5.84 18.72 -8.04
N GLY A 185 5.39 18.52 -6.80
CA GLY A 185 3.99 18.20 -6.50
C GLY A 185 3.55 16.78 -6.83
N ARG A 186 4.48 15.85 -7.11
CA ARG A 186 4.22 14.41 -7.24
C ARG A 186 4.83 13.67 -6.06
N VAL A 187 4.09 12.75 -5.46
CA VAL A 187 4.63 11.89 -4.41
C VAL A 187 5.15 10.61 -5.06
N THR A 188 6.41 10.30 -4.80
CA THR A 188 6.97 8.96 -5.02
C THR A 188 7.26 8.33 -3.68
N SER A 189 7.33 7.00 -3.64
CA SER A 189 7.59 6.30 -2.38
C SER A 189 8.37 5.02 -2.59
N ASP A 190 9.25 4.72 -1.64
CA ASP A 190 10.08 3.52 -1.69
C ASP A 190 10.43 3.04 -0.28
N VAL A 191 10.82 1.77 -0.17
CA VAL A 191 11.12 1.10 1.11
C VAL A 191 12.59 0.76 1.14
N PHE A 192 13.27 1.15 2.21
CA PHE A 192 14.70 1.00 2.35
C PHE A 192 15.06 0.22 3.60
N ILE A 193 16.14 -0.55 3.52
CA ILE A 193 16.82 -1.13 4.67
C ILE A 193 18.05 -0.29 4.98
N LEU A 194 18.22 0.07 6.24
CA LEU A 194 19.39 0.76 6.76
C LEU A 194 20.10 -0.17 7.73
N GLN A 195 21.31 -0.60 7.37
CA GLN A 195 22.15 -1.50 8.17
C GLN A 195 23.61 -1.06 8.05
N ASN A 196 24.32 -0.93 9.17
CA ASN A 196 25.74 -0.52 9.19
C ASN A 196 26.04 0.77 8.40
N ASN A 197 25.16 1.78 8.51
CA ASN A 197 25.20 3.04 7.76
C ASN A 197 25.04 2.93 6.23
N ILE A 198 24.75 1.73 5.72
CA ILE A 198 24.41 1.50 4.32
C ILE A 198 22.90 1.53 4.19
N ARG A 199 22.41 2.24 3.16
CA ARG A 199 21.01 2.27 2.77
C ARG A 199 20.85 1.55 1.45
N THR A 200 20.06 0.49 1.43
CA THR A 200 19.70 -0.29 0.24
C THR A 200 18.19 -0.27 0.05
N SER A 201 17.73 -0.38 -1.20
CA SER A 201 16.30 -0.61 -1.43
C SER A 201 15.89 -1.97 -0.85
N LEU A 202 14.63 -2.11 -0.43
CA LEU A 202 14.12 -3.39 0.06
C LEU A 202 14.24 -4.48 -1.02
N ASN A 203 14.06 -4.12 -2.30
CA ASN A 203 14.23 -5.03 -3.41
C ASN A 203 15.66 -5.56 -3.55
N GLU A 204 16.67 -4.70 -3.44
CA GLU A 204 18.07 -5.13 -3.42
C GLU A 204 18.36 -5.99 -2.20
N PHE A 205 17.91 -5.57 -1.02
CA PHE A 205 18.14 -6.32 0.21
C PHE A 205 17.58 -7.74 0.14
N LEU A 206 16.34 -7.91 -0.36
CA LEU A 206 15.71 -9.23 -0.50
C LEU A 206 16.45 -10.11 -1.51
N ARG A 207 16.93 -9.52 -2.61
CA ARG A 207 17.72 -10.23 -3.62
C ARG A 207 19.04 -10.72 -3.05
N ASP A 208 19.79 -9.85 -2.38
CA ASP A 208 21.11 -10.14 -1.84
C ASP A 208 21.06 -11.20 -0.73
N ASN A 209 19.94 -11.26 0.01
CA ASN A 209 19.73 -12.23 1.08
C ASN A 209 18.95 -13.48 0.63
N GLN A 210 18.65 -13.62 -0.67
CA GLN A 210 17.86 -14.74 -1.22
C GLN A 210 16.49 -14.92 -0.54
N LEU A 211 15.87 -13.80 -0.19
CA LEU A 211 14.53 -13.73 0.44
C LEU A 211 13.44 -13.32 -0.56
N ALA A 212 13.79 -13.11 -1.83
CA ALA A 212 12.79 -12.91 -2.88
C ALA A 212 12.11 -14.24 -3.19
N ASN A 213 10.80 -14.30 -2.99
CA ASN A 213 9.95 -15.43 -3.42
C ASN A 213 9.66 -15.36 -4.93
#